data_AF-A0A2V5NQ31-F1
#
_entry.id   AF-A0A2V5NQ31-F1
#
_cell.length_a   1.000
_cell.length_b   1.000
_cell.length_c   1.000
_cell.angle_alpha   90.00
_cell.angle_beta   90.00
_cell.angle_gamma   90.00
#
_symmetry.space_group_name_H-M   'P 1'
#
loop_
_entity.id
_entity.type
_entity.pdbx_description
1 polymer ?
#
loop_
_entity_poly.entity_id
_entity_poly.type
_entity_poly.pdbx_seq_one_letter_code
_entity_poly.pdbx_strand_id
1 'polypeptide(L)'
;MVLQKDSATPIYPCPFATPDYGVTQKQLRIDQNSNASGTTLTETFRQFCGWLPRVLSNHLEGAPAAFRELESERKTRERTKYSLRQLARTTERNFWEIKLAERPKSFWYPYSTLRNVAVLEELCSKAGLNLLELCRGTHGKVADVGAADGDLAFFLERFGLSVEAIENEFTNFNRLEGARTLKKALNSSVALLSIDLDSQFTLAARKYDAIFLLGTLYHLKNPFFLLESLARVAKYCFLSTRIARQTADGSPLASHPVAYLLEPRECNNDDTNFWIFSEQGLKRLFDRTGWNLLSYLTIGDVTRSTPADPERDERAFCLLEKCPPSFTANPNPVPAGEGPGTTTVSWDTADGSIGRIYVSVNRGEELLFANGRRSSASAYWIETGSEYEFRLYNSDHTELLAKVTVTRKTK
;
A
#
# COMPACT_ATOMS: atom_id res chain seq x y z
N MET A 1 36.23 -52.21 -8.58
CA MET A 1 35.12 -53.17 -8.37
C MET A 1 34.61 -52.92 -6.96
N VAL A 2 33.41 -52.44 -6.64
CA VAL A 2 32.22 -51.99 -7.36
C VAL A 2 31.64 -50.83 -6.51
N LEU A 3 31.22 -49.74 -7.15
CA LEU A 3 30.44 -48.66 -6.55
C LEU A 3 29.04 -49.19 -6.18
N GLN A 4 28.67 -49.11 -4.90
CA GLN A 4 27.32 -49.39 -4.45
C GLN A 4 26.54 -48.07 -4.42
N LYS A 5 25.53 -47.99 -5.31
CA LYS A 5 24.58 -46.89 -5.42
C LYS A 5 23.61 -46.96 -4.25
N ASP A 6 23.68 -46.00 -3.34
CA ASP A 6 22.53 -45.66 -2.50
C ASP A 6 21.66 -44.68 -3.26
N SER A 7 20.49 -45.19 -3.65
CA SER A 7 19.40 -44.43 -4.26
C SER A 7 18.85 -43.44 -3.25
N ALA A 8 19.25 -42.18 -3.34
CA ALA A 8 18.53 -41.08 -2.72
C ALA A 8 17.17 -40.94 -3.41
N THR A 9 16.12 -41.43 -2.75
CA THR A 9 14.73 -41.11 -3.07
C THR A 9 14.54 -39.60 -2.88
N PRO A 10 14.06 -38.86 -3.89
CA PRO A 10 13.76 -37.44 -3.71
C PRO A 10 12.58 -37.30 -2.75
N ILE A 11 12.83 -36.59 -1.65
CA ILE A 11 11.78 -36.11 -0.75
C ILE A 11 10.83 -35.26 -1.60
N TYR A 12 9.56 -35.65 -1.59
CA TYR A 12 8.46 -35.07 -2.37
C TYR A 12 8.50 -33.54 -2.50
N PRO A 13 8.19 -32.97 -3.70
CA PRO A 13 7.86 -31.57 -3.82
C PRO A 13 6.42 -31.40 -3.31
N CYS A 14 6.26 -30.96 -2.07
CA CYS A 14 4.97 -30.43 -1.64
C CYS A 14 4.74 -29.11 -2.40
N PRO A 15 3.61 -28.90 -3.08
CA PRO A 15 3.30 -27.59 -3.63
C PRO A 15 3.19 -26.63 -2.44
N PHE A 16 4.02 -25.59 -2.45
CA PHE A 16 3.85 -24.46 -1.53
C PHE A 16 2.41 -23.98 -1.66
N ALA A 17 1.71 -23.89 -0.53
CA ALA A 17 0.39 -23.31 -0.50
C ALA A 17 0.48 -21.86 -0.97
N THR A 18 -0.47 -21.47 -1.80
CA THR A 18 -0.42 -20.20 -2.52
C THR A 18 -1.10 -19.11 -1.71
N PRO A 19 -0.44 -17.97 -1.45
CA PRO A 19 -1.13 -16.83 -0.87
C PRO A 19 -2.27 -16.38 -1.81
N ASP A 20 -3.44 -16.09 -1.24
CA ASP A 20 -4.68 -15.76 -1.93
C ASP A 20 -4.90 -14.23 -2.00
N TYR A 21 -4.34 -13.55 -2.99
CA TYR A 21 -4.40 -12.07 -3.13
C TYR A 21 -5.56 -11.53 -3.99
N GLY A 22 -6.43 -12.40 -4.53
CA GLY A 22 -7.45 -11.99 -5.51
C GLY A 22 -8.88 -12.02 -4.99
N VAL A 23 -9.70 -11.09 -5.49
CA VAL A 23 -11.16 -11.21 -5.39
C VAL A 23 -11.66 -12.27 -6.36
N THR A 24 -12.33 -13.31 -5.87
CA THR A 24 -12.96 -14.32 -6.72
C THR A 24 -14.24 -13.78 -7.38
N GLN A 25 -14.65 -14.41 -8.49
CA GLN A 25 -15.85 -13.98 -9.24
C GLN A 25 -17.15 -14.11 -8.41
N LYS A 26 -17.18 -15.00 -7.41
CA LYS A 26 -18.29 -15.12 -6.44
C LYS A 26 -18.39 -13.89 -5.52
N GLN A 27 -17.26 -13.29 -5.15
CA GLN A 27 -17.19 -12.18 -4.19
C GLN A 27 -17.54 -10.81 -4.80
N LEU A 28 -17.62 -10.70 -6.14
CA LEU A 28 -17.93 -9.46 -6.86
C LEU A 28 -19.44 -9.24 -7.11
N ARG A 29 -20.34 -10.08 -6.59
CA ARG A 29 -21.79 -9.89 -6.73
C ARG A 29 -22.26 -8.73 -5.85
N ILE A 30 -22.09 -7.52 -6.35
CA ILE A 30 -22.89 -6.36 -5.97
C ILE A 30 -24.26 -6.57 -6.63
N ASP A 31 -25.33 -6.50 -5.84
CA ASP A 31 -26.71 -6.54 -6.33
C ASP A 31 -26.91 -5.45 -7.39
N GLN A 32 -26.88 -5.85 -8.66
CA GLN A 32 -27.30 -5.03 -9.79
C GLN A 32 -28.63 -5.54 -10.30
N ASN A 33 -29.71 -5.09 -9.65
CA ASN A 33 -31.01 -5.04 -10.29
C ASN A 33 -31.14 -3.69 -11.01
N SER A 34 -30.76 -3.65 -12.29
CA SER A 34 -31.39 -2.76 -13.26
C SER A 34 -31.20 -3.28 -14.68
N ASN A 35 -32.34 -3.56 -15.31
CA ASN A 35 -32.48 -3.97 -16.69
C ASN A 35 -31.96 -2.89 -17.65
N ALA A 36 -31.21 -3.30 -18.67
CA ALA A 36 -31.30 -2.69 -19.99
C ALA A 36 -30.88 -3.70 -21.07
N SER A 37 -31.82 -3.91 -21.99
CA SER A 37 -31.83 -4.79 -23.15
C SER A 37 -30.70 -4.53 -24.15
N GLY A 38 -30.25 -5.59 -24.80
CA GLY A 38 -29.08 -5.59 -25.67
C GLY A 38 -29.24 -4.96 -27.05
N THR A 39 -28.10 -4.90 -27.74
CA THR A 39 -27.97 -4.99 -29.20
C THR A 39 -26.55 -5.46 -29.53
N THR A 40 -26.49 -6.35 -30.50
CA THR A 40 -25.36 -7.10 -31.04
C THR A 40 -24.23 -6.23 -31.59
N LEU A 41 -22.99 -6.41 -31.08
CA LEU A 41 -21.76 -5.80 -31.60
C LEU A 41 -20.88 -6.88 -32.26
N THR A 42 -21.29 -7.37 -33.43
CA THR A 42 -20.52 -8.39 -34.18
C THR A 42 -19.98 -7.92 -35.53
N GLU A 43 -20.10 -6.64 -35.88
CA GLU A 43 -19.59 -6.16 -37.19
C GLU A 43 -18.60 -4.99 -37.11
N THR A 44 -18.40 -4.39 -35.93
CA THR A 44 -17.40 -3.32 -35.76
C THR A 44 -16.00 -3.85 -35.42
N PHE A 45 -15.86 -5.14 -35.09
CA PHE A 45 -14.58 -5.75 -34.69
C PHE A 45 -13.75 -6.30 -35.86
N ARG A 46 -14.30 -6.32 -37.09
CA ARG A 46 -13.59 -6.80 -38.29
C ARG A 46 -12.81 -5.74 -39.06
N GLN A 47 -12.90 -4.46 -38.67
CA GLN A 47 -12.15 -3.38 -39.34
C GLN A 47 -10.85 -2.97 -38.61
N PHE A 48 -10.45 -3.66 -37.54
CA PHE A 48 -9.23 -3.32 -36.78
C PHE A 48 -8.02 -4.22 -37.06
N CYS A 49 -8.18 -5.27 -37.87
CA CYS A 49 -7.08 -6.12 -38.32
C CYS A 49 -6.64 -5.71 -39.73
N GLY A 50 -5.83 -4.66 -39.82
CA GLY A 50 -5.36 -4.21 -41.13
C GLY A 50 -4.44 -3.00 -41.09
N TRP A 51 -3.41 -2.99 -40.25
CA TRP A 51 -2.23 -2.16 -40.54
C TRP A 51 -0.99 -2.62 -39.76
N LEU A 52 -0.21 -3.46 -40.44
CA LEU A 52 1.26 -3.42 -40.45
C LEU A 52 1.76 -4.39 -41.52
N PRO A 53 2.59 -3.91 -42.45
CA PRO A 53 3.89 -4.57 -42.58
C PRO A 53 5.07 -3.67 -42.21
N ARG A 54 6.15 -4.37 -41.87
CA ARG A 54 7.43 -3.96 -41.31
C ARG A 54 8.29 -3.12 -42.27
N VAL A 55 9.35 -2.56 -41.67
CA VAL A 55 10.62 -2.09 -42.25
C VAL A 55 10.60 -0.65 -42.79
N LEU A 56 11.06 0.28 -41.94
CA LEU A 56 12.20 1.16 -42.23
C LEU A 56 12.58 1.88 -40.92
N SER A 57 13.67 1.41 -40.31
CA SER A 57 14.46 2.21 -39.39
C SER A 57 15.40 3.06 -40.25
N ASN A 58 15.31 4.38 -40.08
CA ASN A 58 16.35 5.41 -40.26
C ASN A 58 15.76 6.70 -40.86
N HIS A 59 16.12 7.81 -40.21
CA HIS A 59 15.73 9.20 -40.44
C HIS A 59 14.34 9.63 -39.98
N LEU A 60 14.28 10.11 -38.73
CA LEU A 60 13.49 11.28 -38.33
C LEU A 60 14.09 11.84 -37.01
N GLU A 61 15.33 12.33 -37.09
CA GLU A 61 15.74 13.41 -36.19
C GLU A 61 15.03 14.68 -36.70
N GLY A 62 14.09 15.22 -35.91
CA GLY A 62 13.45 16.51 -36.21
C GLY A 62 11.92 16.56 -36.21
N ALA A 63 11.21 15.78 -35.39
CA ALA A 63 9.78 16.03 -35.16
C ALA A 63 9.59 17.23 -34.18
N PRO A 64 8.80 18.27 -34.53
CA PRO A 64 8.60 19.45 -33.67
C PRO A 64 7.92 19.08 -32.34
N ALA A 65 8.26 19.80 -31.26
CA ALA A 65 7.71 19.60 -29.92
C ALA A 65 6.17 19.53 -29.90
N ALA A 66 5.50 20.33 -30.74
CA ALA A 66 4.05 20.36 -30.89
C ALA A 66 3.43 19.01 -31.33
N PHE A 67 4.14 18.19 -32.12
CA PHE A 67 3.66 16.88 -32.54
C PHE A 67 3.70 15.84 -31.39
N ARG A 68 4.71 15.94 -30.51
CA ARG A 68 4.79 15.11 -29.30
C ARG A 68 3.71 15.50 -28.28
N GLU A 69 3.44 16.80 -28.18
CA GLU A 69 2.38 17.35 -27.32
C GLU A 69 0.99 16.87 -27.78
N LEU A 70 0.69 16.97 -29.09
CA LEU A 70 -0.56 16.48 -29.69
C LEU A 70 -0.75 14.96 -29.57
N GLU A 71 0.31 14.16 -29.71
CA GLU A 71 0.23 12.72 -29.45
C GLU A 71 -0.01 12.41 -27.96
N SER A 72 0.61 13.18 -27.05
CA SER A 72 0.38 13.05 -25.61
C SER A 72 -1.04 13.45 -25.22
N GLU A 73 -1.57 14.53 -25.78
CA GLU A 73 -2.92 15.03 -25.55
C GLU A 73 -3.96 14.09 -26.14
N ARG A 74 -3.69 13.51 -27.32
CA ARG A 74 -4.57 12.51 -27.95
C ARG A 74 -4.58 11.20 -27.18
N LYS A 75 -3.42 10.72 -26.69
CA LYS A 75 -3.33 9.58 -25.76
C LYS A 75 -4.04 9.87 -24.43
N THR A 76 -3.99 11.11 -23.94
CA THR A 76 -4.65 11.54 -22.70
C THR A 76 -6.17 11.66 -22.89
N ARG A 77 -6.65 12.16 -24.04
CA ARG A 77 -8.08 12.25 -24.42
C ARG A 77 -8.71 10.89 -24.74
N GLU A 78 -7.98 9.95 -25.33
CA GLU A 78 -8.47 8.58 -25.51
C GLU A 78 -8.53 7.81 -24.17
N ARG A 79 -7.64 8.12 -23.22
CA ARG A 79 -7.65 7.55 -21.86
C ARG A 79 -8.82 8.04 -21.01
N THR A 80 -9.36 9.23 -21.25
CA THR A 80 -10.56 9.76 -20.56
C THR A 80 -11.88 9.11 -21.01
N LYS A 81 -11.88 8.25 -22.04
CA LYS A 81 -13.09 7.59 -22.56
C LYS A 81 -13.53 6.35 -21.76
N TYR A 82 -12.63 5.77 -20.95
CA TYR A 82 -12.87 4.52 -20.22
C TYR A 82 -12.48 4.68 -18.74
N SER A 83 -13.26 4.09 -17.83
CA SER A 83 -12.88 4.05 -16.40
C SER A 83 -11.65 3.16 -16.18
N LEU A 84 -10.89 3.36 -15.08
CA LEU A 84 -9.70 2.55 -14.83
C LEU A 84 -10.07 1.08 -14.68
N ARG A 85 -11.25 0.76 -14.12
CA ARG A 85 -11.83 -0.59 -14.11
C ARG A 85 -11.92 -1.23 -15.49
N GLN A 86 -12.36 -0.50 -16.50
CA GLN A 86 -12.47 -1.03 -17.87
C GLN A 86 -11.08 -1.26 -18.49
N LEU A 87 -10.16 -0.33 -18.24
CA LEU A 87 -8.77 -0.45 -18.68
C LEU A 87 -8.06 -1.62 -17.99
N ALA A 88 -8.29 -1.84 -16.70
CA ALA A 88 -7.72 -2.94 -15.93
C ALA A 88 -8.22 -4.29 -16.45
N ARG A 89 -9.52 -4.46 -16.71
CA ARG A 89 -10.10 -5.68 -17.30
C ARG A 89 -9.56 -5.99 -18.69
N THR A 90 -9.26 -4.97 -19.48
CA THR A 90 -8.68 -5.14 -20.81
C THR A 90 -7.19 -5.49 -20.70
N THR A 91 -6.47 -4.83 -19.79
CA THR A 91 -5.06 -5.12 -19.53
C THR A 91 -4.86 -6.53 -18.98
N GLU A 92 -5.73 -7.00 -18.09
CA GLU A 92 -5.68 -8.37 -17.54
C GLU A 92 -5.77 -9.42 -18.65
N ARG A 93 -6.68 -9.23 -19.62
CA ARG A 93 -6.81 -10.13 -20.78
C ARG A 93 -5.53 -10.14 -21.63
N ASN A 94 -5.00 -8.96 -21.94
CA ASN A 94 -3.76 -8.83 -22.72
C ASN A 94 -2.56 -9.44 -21.99
N PHE A 95 -2.46 -9.25 -20.67
CA PHE A 95 -1.41 -9.87 -19.86
C PHE A 95 -1.53 -11.39 -19.87
N TRP A 96 -2.74 -11.95 -19.78
CA TRP A 96 -2.92 -13.40 -19.89
C TRP A 96 -2.52 -13.96 -21.25
N GLU A 97 -2.79 -13.25 -22.35
CA GLU A 97 -2.31 -13.66 -23.68
C GLU A 97 -0.78 -13.73 -23.72
N ILE A 98 -0.10 -12.71 -23.19
CA ILE A 98 1.37 -12.68 -23.10
C ILE A 98 1.90 -13.78 -22.17
N LYS A 99 1.32 -13.91 -20.97
CA LYS A 99 1.69 -14.92 -19.97
C LYS A 99 1.61 -16.33 -20.56
N LEU A 100 0.52 -16.66 -21.25
CA LEU A 100 0.32 -17.98 -21.86
C LEU A 100 1.22 -18.24 -23.08
N ALA A 101 1.71 -17.20 -23.76
CA ALA A 101 2.72 -17.34 -24.80
C ALA A 101 4.10 -17.67 -24.25
N GLU A 102 4.43 -17.20 -23.04
CA GLU A 102 5.73 -17.40 -22.40
C GLU A 102 5.83 -18.68 -21.57
N ARG A 103 4.79 -19.00 -20.78
CA ARG A 103 4.78 -20.13 -19.83
C ARG A 103 3.37 -20.73 -19.65
N PRO A 104 3.25 -22.02 -19.28
CA PRO A 104 1.94 -22.64 -19.04
C PRO A 104 1.18 -21.98 -17.89
N LYS A 105 -0.16 -22.05 -17.91
CA LYS A 105 -1.03 -21.42 -16.91
C LYS A 105 -0.65 -21.74 -15.45
N SER A 106 -0.23 -22.96 -15.16
CA SER A 106 0.13 -23.42 -13.81
C SER A 106 1.40 -22.78 -13.24
N PHE A 107 2.21 -22.11 -14.07
CA PHE A 107 3.39 -21.38 -13.63
C PHE A 107 3.06 -19.99 -13.07
N TRP A 108 1.97 -19.39 -13.54
CA TRP A 108 1.61 -18.02 -13.21
C TRP A 108 0.84 -17.94 -11.91
N TYR A 109 1.01 -16.82 -11.21
CA TYR A 109 0.24 -16.53 -10.02
C TYR A 109 -1.27 -16.59 -10.35
N PRO A 110 -2.07 -17.42 -9.63
CA PRO A 110 -3.38 -17.84 -10.14
C PRO A 110 -4.50 -16.82 -9.90
N TYR A 111 -4.24 -15.74 -9.16
CA TYR A 111 -5.25 -14.80 -8.72
C TYR A 111 -5.29 -13.51 -9.57
N SER A 112 -6.49 -12.97 -9.74
CA SER A 112 -6.76 -11.80 -10.58
C SER A 112 -6.45 -10.47 -9.88
N THR A 113 -5.18 -10.08 -9.81
CA THR A 113 -4.73 -8.84 -9.15
C THR A 113 -5.42 -7.59 -9.70
N LEU A 114 -5.57 -7.48 -11.03
CA LEU A 114 -6.15 -6.28 -11.67
C LEU A 114 -7.65 -6.10 -11.42
N ARG A 115 -8.35 -7.11 -10.89
CA ARG A 115 -9.73 -6.94 -10.44
C ARG A 115 -9.85 -6.02 -9.23
N ASN A 116 -8.78 -5.88 -8.44
CA ASN A 116 -8.74 -4.95 -7.31
C ASN A 116 -8.89 -3.49 -7.75
N VAL A 117 -8.50 -3.12 -8.98
CA VAL A 117 -8.57 -1.72 -9.46
C VAL A 117 -9.97 -1.11 -9.34
N ALA A 118 -11.02 -1.90 -9.60
CA ALA A 118 -12.40 -1.45 -9.42
C ALA A 118 -12.72 -1.04 -7.98
N VAL A 119 -12.21 -1.84 -7.04
CA VAL A 119 -12.41 -1.66 -5.61
C VAL A 119 -11.61 -0.45 -5.13
N LEU A 120 -10.39 -0.26 -5.66
CA LEU A 120 -9.54 0.88 -5.38
C LEU A 120 -10.15 2.20 -5.90
N GLU A 121 -10.75 2.19 -7.10
CA GLU A 121 -11.52 3.34 -7.61
C GLU A 121 -12.71 3.69 -6.71
N GLU A 122 -13.47 2.68 -6.26
CA GLU A 122 -14.61 2.89 -5.36
C GLU A 122 -14.18 3.44 -4.00
N LEU A 123 -13.09 2.91 -3.43
CA LEU A 123 -12.49 3.42 -2.19
C LEU A 123 -12.17 4.91 -2.31
N CYS A 124 -11.47 5.30 -3.38
CA CYS A 124 -11.10 6.70 -3.62
C CYS A 124 -12.34 7.57 -3.81
N SER A 125 -13.30 7.12 -4.61
CA SER A 125 -14.54 7.85 -4.88
C SER A 125 -15.34 8.11 -3.60
N LYS A 126 -15.42 7.15 -2.67
CA LYS A 126 -16.08 7.33 -1.36
C LYS A 126 -15.39 8.38 -0.48
N ALA A 127 -14.09 8.56 -0.63
CA ALA A 127 -13.32 9.61 0.04
C ALA A 127 -13.31 10.95 -0.73
N GLY A 128 -13.94 11.04 -1.91
CA GLY A 128 -13.86 12.23 -2.75
C GLY A 128 -12.48 12.44 -3.40
N LEU A 129 -11.72 11.36 -3.60
CA LEU A 129 -10.35 11.38 -4.13
C LEU A 129 -10.26 10.64 -5.47
N ASN A 130 -9.17 10.86 -6.21
CA ASN A 130 -8.86 10.16 -7.45
C ASN A 130 -7.60 9.28 -7.31
N LEU A 131 -7.72 8.00 -7.66
CA LEU A 131 -6.64 7.01 -7.52
C LEU A 131 -5.31 7.44 -8.17
N LEU A 132 -5.37 7.95 -9.41
CA LEU A 132 -4.15 8.33 -10.14
C LEU A 132 -3.57 9.64 -9.65
N GLU A 133 -4.39 10.56 -9.13
CA GLU A 133 -3.89 11.80 -8.52
C GLU A 133 -3.12 11.51 -7.23
N LEU A 134 -3.61 10.58 -6.40
CA LEU A 134 -2.89 10.15 -5.20
C LEU A 134 -1.54 9.50 -5.53
N CYS A 135 -1.45 8.79 -6.66
CA CYS A 135 -0.20 8.18 -7.14
C CYS A 135 0.78 9.19 -7.76
N ARG A 136 0.35 10.43 -8.06
CA ARG A 136 1.15 11.49 -8.69
C ARG A 136 1.45 12.62 -7.72
N GLY A 137 1.61 12.30 -6.44
CA GLY A 137 1.96 13.28 -5.41
C GLY A 137 3.36 13.88 -5.62
N THR A 138 3.88 14.50 -4.57
CA THR A 138 5.14 15.25 -4.59
C THR A 138 6.38 14.42 -4.94
N HIS A 139 6.34 13.10 -4.76
CA HIS A 139 7.49 12.23 -4.98
C HIS A 139 7.48 11.54 -6.35
N GLY A 140 6.33 11.50 -7.03
CA GLY A 140 6.12 10.79 -8.30
C GLY A 140 6.41 9.29 -8.23
N LYS A 141 6.28 8.66 -7.05
CA LYS A 141 6.77 7.29 -6.80
C LYS A 141 5.74 6.44 -6.07
N VAL A 142 5.55 5.22 -6.56
CA VAL A 142 4.58 4.24 -6.04
C VAL A 142 5.29 2.91 -5.73
N ALA A 143 4.83 2.22 -4.69
CA ALA A 143 5.22 0.83 -4.43
C ALA A 143 4.01 -0.12 -4.48
N ASP A 144 4.21 -1.27 -5.12
CA ASP A 144 3.32 -2.43 -5.13
C ASP A 144 3.95 -3.51 -4.25
N VAL A 145 3.47 -3.67 -3.03
CA VAL A 145 4.04 -4.55 -1.98
C VAL A 145 3.26 -5.86 -1.93
N GLY A 146 3.97 -6.98 -2.10
CA GLY A 146 3.37 -8.28 -2.38
C GLY A 146 2.88 -8.36 -3.82
N ALA A 147 3.73 -7.90 -4.75
CA ALA A 147 3.35 -7.68 -6.14
C ALA A 147 3.03 -8.98 -6.92
N ALA A 148 3.35 -10.16 -6.39
CA ALA A 148 3.23 -11.44 -7.06
C ALA A 148 3.93 -11.45 -8.45
N ASP A 149 3.17 -11.53 -9.54
CA ASP A 149 3.69 -11.47 -10.91
C ASP A 149 3.88 -10.01 -11.43
N GLY A 150 3.59 -8.99 -10.63
CA GLY A 150 3.77 -7.58 -10.98
C GLY A 150 2.64 -6.95 -11.80
N ASP A 151 1.51 -7.64 -11.99
CA ASP A 151 0.42 -7.19 -12.86
C ASP A 151 -0.08 -5.77 -12.51
N LEU A 152 -0.26 -5.44 -11.22
CA LEU A 152 -0.67 -4.11 -10.81
C LEU A 152 0.41 -3.07 -11.09
N ALA A 153 1.66 -3.35 -10.73
CA ALA A 153 2.79 -2.47 -11.04
C ALA A 153 2.92 -2.16 -12.54
N PHE A 154 2.85 -3.17 -13.41
CA PHE A 154 2.91 -2.98 -14.86
C PHE A 154 1.69 -2.22 -15.38
N PHE A 155 0.49 -2.44 -14.83
CA PHE A 155 -0.69 -1.65 -15.19
C PHE A 155 -0.52 -0.17 -14.83
N LEU A 156 -0.03 0.13 -13.63
CA LEU A 156 0.20 1.49 -13.14
C LEU A 156 1.28 2.22 -13.96
N GLU A 157 2.35 1.52 -14.36
CA GLU A 157 3.40 2.07 -15.25
C GLU A 157 2.82 2.61 -16.56
N ARG A 158 1.77 1.99 -17.12
CA ARG A 158 1.13 2.47 -18.36
C ARG A 158 0.57 3.89 -18.23
N PHE A 159 0.29 4.36 -17.01
CA PHE A 159 -0.17 5.72 -16.73
C PHE A 159 0.96 6.72 -16.46
N GLY A 160 2.21 6.32 -16.74
CA GLY A 160 3.41 7.14 -16.56
C GLY A 160 3.92 7.18 -15.12
N LEU A 161 3.45 6.26 -14.25
CA LEU A 161 3.87 6.20 -12.86
C LEU A 161 5.21 5.48 -12.73
N SER A 162 6.09 5.99 -11.87
CA SER A 162 7.30 5.25 -11.46
C SER A 162 6.92 4.26 -10.37
N VAL A 163 7.02 2.97 -10.66
CA VAL A 163 6.58 1.90 -9.75
C VAL A 163 7.73 0.98 -9.37
N GLU A 164 7.80 0.65 -8.08
CA GLU A 164 8.60 -0.45 -7.54
C GLU A 164 7.68 -1.60 -7.15
N ALA A 165 7.89 -2.78 -7.73
CA ALA A 165 7.22 -4.01 -7.33
C ALA A 165 8.11 -4.73 -6.31
N ILE A 166 7.59 -4.89 -5.10
CA ILE A 166 8.29 -5.48 -3.96
C ILE A 166 7.65 -6.82 -3.65
N GLU A 167 8.46 -7.85 -3.52
CA GLU A 167 8.02 -9.21 -3.24
C GLU A 167 9.15 -9.99 -2.56
N ASN A 168 8.82 -11.03 -1.79
CA ASN A 168 9.82 -11.95 -1.27
C ASN A 168 9.99 -13.13 -2.24
N GLU A 169 11.15 -13.19 -2.91
CA GLU A 169 11.46 -14.26 -3.86
C GLU A 169 11.36 -15.68 -3.28
N PHE A 170 11.62 -15.86 -1.98
CA PHE A 170 11.62 -17.20 -1.38
C PHE A 170 10.22 -17.73 -1.07
N THR A 171 9.26 -16.83 -0.83
CA THR A 171 7.86 -17.19 -0.53
C THR A 171 6.92 -16.93 -1.70
N ASN A 172 7.36 -16.22 -2.74
CA ASN A 172 6.58 -15.98 -3.94
C ASN A 172 6.27 -17.28 -4.70
N PHE A 173 5.06 -17.34 -5.28
CA PHE A 173 4.51 -18.50 -5.99
C PHE A 173 5.45 -19.15 -7.02
N ASN A 174 6.18 -18.33 -7.78
CA ASN A 174 7.10 -18.79 -8.82
C ASN A 174 8.50 -18.20 -8.64
N ARG A 175 8.88 -17.88 -7.40
CA ARG A 175 10.18 -17.29 -7.06
C ARG A 175 10.52 -16.03 -7.86
N LEU A 176 9.51 -15.19 -8.07
CA LEU A 176 9.62 -13.94 -8.82
C LEU A 176 9.92 -14.11 -10.33
N GLU A 177 10.02 -15.35 -10.83
CA GLU A 177 10.28 -15.62 -12.24
C GLU A 177 9.11 -15.19 -13.14
N GLY A 178 7.87 -15.23 -12.63
CA GLY A 178 6.71 -14.70 -13.32
C GLY A 178 6.85 -13.21 -13.58
N ALA A 179 7.13 -12.43 -12.54
CA ALA A 179 7.34 -10.98 -12.67
C ALA A 179 8.51 -10.65 -13.62
N ARG A 180 9.64 -11.36 -13.52
CA ARG A 180 10.80 -11.18 -14.42
C ARG A 180 10.45 -11.49 -15.88
N THR A 181 9.72 -12.59 -16.11
CA THR A 181 9.30 -13.02 -17.45
C THR A 181 8.34 -12.00 -18.06
N LEU A 182 7.30 -11.60 -17.32
CA LEU A 182 6.31 -10.63 -17.79
C LEU A 182 6.94 -9.25 -18.02
N LYS A 183 7.83 -8.79 -17.13
CA LYS A 183 8.61 -7.54 -17.31
C LYS A 183 9.35 -7.53 -18.65
N LYS A 184 10.05 -8.62 -18.97
CA LYS A 184 10.80 -8.77 -20.22
C LYS A 184 9.87 -8.73 -21.43
N ALA A 185 8.77 -9.48 -21.41
CA ALA A 185 7.81 -9.54 -22.49
C ALA A 185 7.11 -8.19 -22.74
N LEU A 186 6.88 -7.40 -21.68
CA LEU A 186 6.31 -6.06 -21.76
C LEU A 186 7.33 -4.96 -22.08
N ASN A 187 8.63 -5.27 -22.09
CA ASN A 187 9.71 -4.28 -22.14
C ASN A 187 9.53 -3.17 -21.08
N SER A 188 9.15 -3.57 -19.87
CA SER A 188 8.78 -2.67 -18.77
C SER A 188 10.01 -2.11 -18.06
N SER A 189 9.88 -0.90 -17.49
CA SER A 189 10.89 -0.23 -16.64
C SER A 189 10.70 -0.45 -15.15
N VAL A 190 9.55 -0.99 -14.70
CA VAL A 190 9.24 -1.28 -13.27
C VAL A 190 10.41 -1.99 -12.58
N ALA A 191 10.88 -1.44 -11.46
CA ALA A 191 11.92 -2.10 -10.67
C ALA A 191 11.31 -3.26 -9.88
N LEU A 192 11.92 -4.45 -9.98
CA LEU A 192 11.55 -5.62 -9.19
C LEU A 192 12.52 -5.75 -8.02
N LEU A 193 12.01 -5.68 -6.80
CA LEU A 193 12.80 -5.69 -5.57
C LEU A 193 12.43 -6.93 -4.74
N SER A 194 13.44 -7.78 -4.49
CA SER A 194 13.30 -8.94 -3.60
C SER A 194 13.57 -8.50 -2.16
N ILE A 195 12.54 -8.42 -1.32
CA ILE A 195 12.63 -7.93 0.07
C ILE A 195 11.86 -8.85 1.01
N ASP A 196 12.51 -9.30 2.08
CA ASP A 196 11.86 -10.02 3.18
C ASP A 196 11.29 -9.05 4.21
N LEU A 197 9.97 -8.87 4.19
CA LEU A 197 9.23 -7.97 5.07
C LEU A 197 9.03 -8.50 6.50
N ASP A 198 9.32 -9.77 6.76
CA ASP A 198 9.33 -10.35 8.12
C ASP A 198 10.65 -10.07 8.87
N SER A 199 11.66 -9.57 8.15
CA SER A 199 12.95 -9.14 8.70
C SER A 199 13.04 -7.62 8.80
N GLN A 200 14.14 -7.10 9.37
CA GLN A 200 14.41 -5.66 9.28
C GLN A 200 14.70 -5.30 7.82
N PHE A 201 13.88 -4.42 7.23
CA PHE A 201 13.99 -4.03 5.83
C PHE A 201 14.11 -2.51 5.65
N THR A 202 14.64 -2.12 4.49
CA THR A 202 14.65 -0.76 4.00
C THR A 202 14.10 -0.74 2.58
N LEU A 203 13.23 0.21 2.26
CA LEU A 203 12.77 0.41 0.89
C LEU A 203 13.75 1.31 0.13
N ALA A 204 13.88 1.08 -1.18
CA ALA A 204 14.87 1.76 -2.02
C ALA A 204 14.56 3.26 -2.18
N ALA A 205 13.28 3.61 -2.34
CA ALA A 205 12.87 5.01 -2.37
C ALA A 205 12.76 5.57 -0.95
N ARG A 206 13.15 6.85 -0.80
CA ARG A 206 13.05 7.56 0.49
C ARG A 206 11.60 7.86 0.87
N LYS A 207 10.74 8.14 -0.11
CA LYS A 207 9.32 8.45 0.07
C LYS A 207 8.50 7.97 -1.15
N TYR A 208 7.26 7.57 -0.89
CA TYR A 208 6.25 7.17 -1.86
C TYR A 208 5.00 8.04 -1.67
N ASP A 209 4.34 8.37 -2.77
CA ASP A 209 3.04 9.05 -2.69
C ASP A 209 1.94 8.05 -2.29
N ALA A 210 1.98 6.85 -2.87
CA ALA A 210 1.06 5.77 -2.57
C ALA A 210 1.77 4.41 -2.51
N ILE A 211 1.34 3.56 -1.59
CA ILE A 211 1.71 2.15 -1.51
C ILE A 211 0.46 1.28 -1.66
N PHE A 212 0.58 0.19 -2.41
CA PHE A 212 -0.42 -0.87 -2.50
C PHE A 212 0.07 -2.08 -1.69
N LEU A 213 -0.64 -2.43 -0.63
CA LEU A 213 -0.41 -3.60 0.23
C LEU A 213 -1.65 -4.49 0.17
N LEU A 214 -1.80 -5.23 -0.93
CA LEU A 214 -3.05 -5.92 -1.24
C LEU A 214 -2.92 -7.42 -0.95
N GLY A 215 -3.61 -7.87 0.11
CA GLY A 215 -3.65 -9.26 0.51
C GLY A 215 -2.39 -9.78 1.18
N THR A 216 -1.40 -8.94 1.48
CA THR A 216 -0.13 -9.38 2.08
C THR A 216 -0.13 -9.36 3.61
N LEU A 217 -0.89 -8.45 4.24
CA LEU A 217 -0.79 -8.19 5.69
C LEU A 217 -0.99 -9.44 6.57
N TYR A 218 -1.97 -10.30 6.22
CA TYR A 218 -2.26 -11.50 7.00
C TYR A 218 -1.21 -12.61 6.86
N HIS A 219 -0.29 -12.49 5.90
CA HIS A 219 0.84 -13.40 5.71
C HIS A 219 2.10 -12.99 6.49
N LEU A 220 2.12 -11.82 7.13
CA LEU A 220 3.31 -11.28 7.80
C LEU A 220 3.19 -11.43 9.32
N LYS A 221 4.28 -11.84 9.97
CA LYS A 221 4.31 -12.11 11.41
C LYS A 221 4.14 -10.85 12.24
N ASN A 222 4.64 -9.71 11.77
CA ASN A 222 4.62 -8.45 12.50
C ASN A 222 3.90 -7.32 11.74
N PRO A 223 2.56 -7.29 11.77
CA PRO A 223 1.78 -6.26 11.08
C PRO A 223 2.02 -4.85 11.67
N PHE A 224 2.38 -4.73 12.95
CA PHE A 224 2.73 -3.46 13.58
C PHE A 224 3.99 -2.87 12.95
N PHE A 225 5.07 -3.65 12.91
CA PHE A 225 6.34 -3.22 12.36
C PHE A 225 6.20 -2.82 10.88
N LEU A 226 5.46 -3.60 10.10
CA LEU A 226 5.20 -3.28 8.70
C LEU A 226 4.51 -1.92 8.57
N LEU A 227 3.35 -1.74 9.22
CA LEU A 227 2.55 -0.53 9.04
C LEU A 227 3.23 0.73 9.57
N GLU A 228 3.96 0.66 10.68
CA GLU A 228 4.81 1.77 11.14
C GLU A 228 5.93 2.07 10.14
N SER A 229 6.56 1.05 9.57
CA SER A 229 7.64 1.24 8.59
C SER A 229 7.12 1.87 7.30
N LEU A 230 5.93 1.48 6.83
CA LEU A 230 5.28 2.10 5.68
C LEU A 230 4.85 3.55 5.98
N ALA A 231 4.37 3.85 7.19
CA ALA A 231 3.99 5.22 7.59
C ALA A 231 5.17 6.20 7.56
N ARG A 232 6.41 5.71 7.74
CA ARG A 232 7.61 6.56 7.65
C ARG A 232 7.89 7.01 6.22
N VAL A 233 7.52 6.20 5.24
CA VAL A 233 7.93 6.37 3.84
C VAL A 233 6.78 6.67 2.89
N ALA A 234 5.52 6.57 3.30
CA ALA A 234 4.39 6.79 2.40
C ALA A 234 3.37 7.81 2.93
N LYS A 235 2.75 8.55 2.01
CA LYS A 235 1.61 9.41 2.33
C LYS A 235 0.30 8.64 2.35
N TYR A 236 0.04 7.82 1.32
CA TYR A 236 -1.16 6.99 1.20
C TYR A 236 -0.83 5.50 1.19
N CYS A 237 -1.71 4.68 1.77
CA CYS A 237 -1.63 3.23 1.70
C CYS A 237 -2.99 2.63 1.32
N PHE A 238 -3.01 1.90 0.21
CA PHE A 238 -4.13 1.05 -0.19
C PHE A 238 -3.89 -0.34 0.37
N LEU A 239 -4.69 -0.71 1.37
CA LEU A 239 -4.51 -1.95 2.09
C LEU A 239 -5.67 -2.91 1.83
N SER A 240 -5.36 -4.19 1.60
CA SER A 240 -6.36 -5.25 1.70
C SER A 240 -5.85 -6.40 2.54
N THR A 241 -6.74 -6.98 3.35
CA THR A 241 -6.46 -8.16 4.17
C THR A 241 -7.74 -8.95 4.43
N ARG A 242 -7.60 -10.21 4.84
CA ARG A 242 -8.72 -11.01 5.33
C ARG A 242 -9.21 -10.50 6.69
N ILE A 243 -10.53 -10.51 6.86
CA ILE A 243 -11.20 -10.24 8.13
C ILE A 243 -12.25 -11.32 8.42
N ALA A 244 -12.67 -11.44 9.67
CA ALA A 244 -13.76 -12.33 10.05
C ALA A 244 -14.72 -11.67 11.03
N ARG A 245 -16.00 -12.00 10.87
CA ARG A 245 -17.07 -11.55 11.76
C ARG A 245 -17.31 -12.50 12.92
N GLN A 246 -16.98 -13.77 12.74
CA GLN A 246 -17.20 -14.83 13.71
C GLN A 246 -15.98 -15.75 13.75
N THR A 247 -15.78 -16.46 14.86
CA THR A 247 -14.89 -17.63 14.93
C THR A 247 -15.50 -18.81 14.17
N ALA A 248 -14.73 -19.90 13.99
CA ALA A 248 -15.20 -21.09 13.29
C ALA A 248 -16.44 -21.75 13.94
N ASP A 249 -16.60 -21.62 15.27
CA ASP A 249 -17.75 -22.12 16.03
C ASP A 249 -18.93 -21.11 16.12
N GLY A 250 -18.80 -19.94 15.49
CA GLY A 250 -19.86 -18.93 15.39
C GLY A 250 -19.85 -17.84 16.46
N SER A 251 -18.85 -17.81 17.35
CA SER A 251 -18.72 -16.74 18.35
C SER A 251 -18.41 -15.39 17.68
N PRO A 252 -19.06 -14.28 18.08
CA PRO A 252 -18.91 -12.99 17.40
C PRO A 252 -17.54 -12.33 17.66
N LEU A 253 -16.85 -11.95 16.58
CA LEU A 253 -15.59 -11.20 16.58
C LEU A 253 -15.75 -9.73 16.22
N ALA A 254 -16.67 -9.40 15.31
CA ALA A 254 -16.74 -8.10 14.64
C ALA A 254 -16.83 -6.90 15.59
N SER A 255 -17.48 -7.04 16.74
CA SER A 255 -17.66 -5.97 17.74
C SER A 255 -16.45 -5.75 18.65
N HIS A 256 -15.49 -6.67 18.64
CA HIS A 256 -14.33 -6.66 19.54
C HIS A 256 -13.04 -6.41 18.74
N PRO A 257 -12.04 -5.73 19.32
CA PRO A 257 -10.76 -5.45 18.66
C PRO A 257 -9.84 -6.68 18.69
N VAL A 258 -10.13 -7.68 17.87
CA VAL A 258 -9.48 -9.00 17.89
C VAL A 258 -8.56 -9.17 16.70
N ALA A 259 -7.40 -9.79 16.95
CA ALA A 259 -6.58 -10.45 15.94
C ALA A 259 -6.57 -11.94 16.24
N TYR A 260 -7.17 -12.73 15.36
CA TYR A 260 -7.20 -14.18 15.43
C TYR A 260 -5.89 -14.72 14.84
N LEU A 261 -5.12 -15.45 15.65
CA LEU A 261 -3.91 -16.14 15.20
C LEU A 261 -4.30 -17.54 14.70
N LEU A 262 -4.09 -17.78 13.42
CA LEU A 262 -4.42 -19.05 12.77
C LEU A 262 -3.48 -20.18 13.20
N GLU A 263 -4.01 -21.40 13.25
CA GLU A 263 -3.19 -22.61 13.24
C GLU A 263 -2.50 -22.76 11.85
N PRO A 264 -1.31 -23.40 11.77
CA PRO A 264 -0.48 -23.41 10.55
C PRO A 264 -1.13 -23.95 9.28
N ARG A 265 -2.27 -24.64 9.34
CA ARG A 265 -2.98 -25.15 8.15
C ARG A 265 -4.46 -24.86 8.18
N GLU A 266 -4.90 -24.00 9.09
CA GLU A 266 -6.31 -23.71 9.31
C GLU A 266 -6.92 -23.04 8.06
N CYS A 267 -6.24 -22.01 7.56
CA CYS A 267 -6.68 -21.25 6.41
C CYS A 267 -5.98 -21.74 5.14
N ASN A 268 -6.76 -22.21 4.16
CA ASN A 268 -6.29 -22.66 2.84
C ASN A 268 -5.21 -23.76 2.86
N ASN A 269 -5.01 -24.47 3.98
CA ASN A 269 -3.90 -25.40 4.18
C ASN A 269 -2.53 -24.75 3.88
N ASP A 270 -2.38 -23.50 4.29
CA ASP A 270 -1.24 -22.62 4.03
C ASP A 270 -0.64 -22.10 5.34
N ASP A 271 0.61 -22.47 5.61
CA ASP A 271 1.36 -22.14 6.83
C ASP A 271 1.99 -20.76 6.82
N THR A 272 1.81 -20.02 5.73
CA THR A 272 2.18 -18.62 5.65
C THR A 272 1.08 -17.70 6.15
N ASN A 273 -0.10 -18.21 6.53
CA ASN A 273 -1.21 -17.41 7.08
C ASN A 273 -1.10 -17.26 8.60
N PHE A 274 -1.07 -16.02 9.11
CA PHE A 274 -0.97 -15.74 10.54
C PHE A 274 -2.24 -15.09 11.09
N TRP A 275 -2.71 -14.00 10.49
CA TRP A 275 -3.66 -13.09 11.17
C TRP A 275 -4.98 -12.95 10.44
N ILE A 276 -6.09 -13.20 11.14
CA ILE A 276 -7.41 -12.73 10.70
C ILE A 276 -7.92 -11.69 11.68
N PHE A 277 -8.18 -10.47 11.19
CA PHE A 277 -8.63 -9.39 12.05
C PHE A 277 -10.15 -9.35 12.12
N SER A 278 -10.70 -8.92 13.24
CA SER A 278 -12.03 -8.29 13.20
C SER A 278 -11.92 -6.88 12.61
N GLU A 279 -13.04 -6.30 12.17
CA GLU A 279 -13.05 -4.91 11.69
C GLU A 279 -12.50 -3.93 12.74
N GLN A 280 -12.91 -4.07 14.01
CA GLN A 280 -12.43 -3.22 15.10
C GLN A 280 -10.95 -3.45 15.41
N GLY A 281 -10.46 -4.68 15.25
CA GLY A 281 -9.05 -5.02 15.43
C GLY A 281 -8.19 -4.36 14.35
N LEU A 282 -8.64 -4.43 13.09
CA LEU A 282 -7.97 -3.83 11.95
C LEU A 282 -7.94 -2.29 12.05
N LYS A 283 -9.08 -1.66 12.38
CA LYS A 283 -9.15 -0.20 12.59
C LYS A 283 -8.22 0.25 13.71
N ARG A 284 -8.22 -0.47 14.84
CA ARG A 284 -7.31 -0.18 15.96
C ARG A 284 -5.84 -0.34 15.59
N LEU A 285 -5.51 -1.31 14.74
CA LEU A 285 -4.16 -1.46 14.24
C LEU A 285 -3.72 -0.21 13.46
N PHE A 286 -4.57 0.36 12.60
CA PHE A 286 -4.27 1.60 11.87
C PHE A 286 -4.03 2.79 12.82
N ASP A 287 -4.94 3.00 13.78
CA ASP A 287 -4.82 4.08 14.78
C ASP A 287 -3.49 3.99 15.55
N ARG A 288 -3.04 2.76 15.82
CA ARG A 288 -1.84 2.46 16.60
C ARG A 288 -0.55 2.51 15.80
N THR A 289 -0.63 2.57 14.47
CA THR A 289 0.52 2.50 13.54
C THR A 289 0.66 3.73 12.65
N GLY A 290 -0.05 4.81 12.99
CA GLY A 290 0.15 6.12 12.35
C GLY A 290 -0.69 6.36 11.10
N TRP A 291 -1.83 5.70 10.98
CA TRP A 291 -2.69 5.78 9.80
C TRP A 291 -4.10 6.27 10.15
N ASN A 292 -4.56 7.28 9.42
CA ASN A 292 -5.96 7.70 9.37
C ASN A 292 -6.70 6.88 8.31
N LEU A 293 -7.84 6.30 8.68
CA LEU A 293 -8.72 5.60 7.74
C LEU A 293 -9.60 6.61 6.98
N LEU A 294 -9.32 6.81 5.68
CA LEU A 294 -10.10 7.71 4.83
C LEU A 294 -11.34 7.03 4.22
N SER A 295 -11.22 5.75 3.86
CA SER A 295 -12.31 4.98 3.26
C SER A 295 -12.14 3.49 3.53
N TYR A 296 -13.27 2.79 3.64
CA TYR A 296 -13.34 1.38 4.00
C TYR A 296 -14.46 0.70 3.23
N LEU A 297 -14.20 -0.50 2.74
CA LEU A 297 -15.21 -1.39 2.19
C LEU A 297 -14.83 -2.84 2.46
N THR A 298 -15.83 -3.72 2.43
CA THR A 298 -15.60 -5.17 2.48
C THR A 298 -16.25 -5.86 1.28
N ILE A 299 -15.69 -7.02 0.93
CA ILE A 299 -16.20 -7.90 -0.13
C ILE A 299 -16.16 -9.36 0.35
N GLY A 300 -17.02 -10.21 -0.20
CA GLY A 300 -17.18 -11.59 0.24
C GLY A 300 -18.39 -11.80 1.15
N ASP A 301 -18.31 -12.71 2.13
CA ASP A 301 -19.41 -12.94 3.08
C ASP A 301 -19.42 -11.87 4.19
N VAL A 302 -20.08 -10.75 3.91
CA VAL A 302 -20.21 -9.61 4.84
C VAL A 302 -21.18 -9.85 5.99
N THR A 303 -21.60 -11.10 6.24
CA THR A 303 -22.58 -11.42 7.28
C THR A 303 -22.09 -12.51 8.23
N ARG A 304 -21.45 -13.56 7.70
CA ARG A 304 -21.08 -14.77 8.45
C ARG A 304 -19.65 -15.21 8.16
N SER A 305 -18.77 -14.28 7.80
CA SER A 305 -17.37 -14.59 7.54
C SER A 305 -16.68 -15.23 8.75
N THR A 306 -15.82 -16.19 8.44
CA THR A 306 -15.02 -16.94 9.41
C THR A 306 -13.55 -16.93 9.01
N PRO A 307 -12.60 -17.27 9.91
CA PRO A 307 -11.17 -17.10 9.63
C PRO A 307 -10.63 -17.93 8.46
N ALA A 308 -11.23 -19.10 8.20
CA ALA A 308 -10.62 -20.13 7.35
C ALA A 308 -11.51 -20.67 6.22
N ASP A 309 -12.85 -20.69 6.38
CA ASP A 309 -13.75 -21.27 5.37
C ASP A 309 -13.71 -20.44 4.08
N PRO A 310 -13.27 -21.01 2.94
CA PRO A 310 -13.15 -20.27 1.68
C PRO A 310 -14.50 -19.80 1.12
N GLU A 311 -15.62 -20.44 1.50
CA GLU A 311 -16.96 -20.00 1.12
C GLU A 311 -17.51 -18.91 2.05
N ARG A 312 -16.80 -18.62 3.15
CA ARG A 312 -17.09 -17.55 4.10
C ARG A 312 -15.92 -16.57 4.24
N ASP A 313 -15.16 -16.38 3.16
CA ASP A 313 -14.08 -15.38 3.09
C ASP A 313 -14.68 -13.97 3.04
N GLU A 314 -14.13 -13.05 3.85
CA GLU A 314 -14.39 -11.61 3.75
C GLU A 314 -13.07 -10.86 3.75
N ARG A 315 -12.97 -9.87 2.88
CA ARG A 315 -11.77 -9.05 2.71
C ARG A 315 -12.11 -7.59 2.95
N ALA A 316 -11.33 -6.96 3.82
CA ALA A 316 -11.34 -5.52 3.97
C ALA A 316 -10.46 -4.90 2.89
N PHE A 317 -10.90 -3.74 2.40
CA PHE A 317 -10.12 -2.83 1.58
C PHE A 317 -10.16 -1.46 2.26
N CYS A 318 -9.01 -0.83 2.40
CA CYS A 318 -8.84 0.41 3.13
C CYS A 318 -8.00 1.39 2.32
N LEU A 319 -8.43 2.66 2.29
CA LEU A 319 -7.58 3.78 1.90
C LEU A 319 -7.15 4.50 3.17
N LEU A 320 -5.84 4.51 3.40
CA LEU A 320 -5.21 5.09 4.57
C LEU A 320 -4.38 6.31 4.18
N GLU A 321 -4.33 7.32 5.05
CA GLU A 321 -3.43 8.46 4.95
C GLU A 321 -2.56 8.55 6.21
N LYS A 322 -1.28 8.85 6.04
CA LYS A 322 -0.35 9.03 7.16
C LYS A 322 -0.87 10.11 8.12
N CYS A 323 -0.93 9.78 9.41
CA CYS A 323 -1.20 10.76 10.45
C CYS A 323 -0.11 11.84 10.48
N PRO A 324 -0.47 13.14 10.53
CA PRO A 324 0.51 14.18 10.78
C PRO A 324 1.07 14.05 12.21
N PRO A 325 2.30 14.50 12.46
CA PRO A 325 2.85 14.57 13.80
C PRO A 325 2.00 15.51 14.66
N SER A 326 1.83 15.17 15.95
CA SER A 326 1.21 16.08 16.92
C SER A 326 2.29 16.75 17.76
N PHE A 327 2.19 18.06 17.96
CA PHE A 327 3.16 18.82 18.74
C PHE A 327 2.51 20.03 19.39
N THR A 328 2.45 20.05 20.72
CA THR A 328 1.73 21.07 21.48
C THR A 328 2.51 21.50 22.71
N ALA A 329 2.20 22.68 23.23
CA ALA A 329 2.70 23.17 24.52
C ALA A 329 1.53 23.69 25.35
N ASN A 330 1.43 23.27 26.61
CA ASN A 330 0.34 23.67 27.51
C ASN A 330 0.85 23.90 28.95
N PRO A 331 0.55 25.05 29.58
CA PRO A 331 -0.14 26.21 29.01
C PRO A 331 0.70 26.96 27.95
N ASN A 332 0.03 27.53 26.96
CA ASN A 332 0.61 28.46 25.98
C ASN A 332 -0.44 29.52 25.53
N PRO A 333 -0.24 30.82 25.83
CA PRO A 333 0.87 31.38 26.59
C PRO A 333 0.84 30.95 28.06
N VAL A 334 2.03 30.85 28.66
CA VAL A 334 2.19 30.54 30.09
C VAL A 334 1.59 31.67 30.94
N PRO A 335 0.86 31.37 32.04
CA PRO A 335 0.30 32.39 32.92
C PRO A 335 1.37 33.31 33.53
N ALA A 336 0.97 34.56 33.80
CA ALA A 336 1.79 35.50 34.56
C ALA A 336 1.89 35.05 36.04
N GLY A 337 3.02 35.30 36.68
CA GLY A 337 3.28 34.89 38.06
C GLY A 337 4.63 35.38 38.56
N GLU A 338 4.98 35.08 39.81
CA GLU A 338 6.34 35.28 40.32
C GLU A 338 7.28 34.18 39.82
N GLY A 339 8.57 34.51 39.64
CA GLY A 339 9.57 33.59 39.11
C GLY A 339 9.29 33.13 37.67
N PRO A 340 10.07 32.18 37.12
CA PRO A 340 9.81 31.55 35.81
C PRO A 340 8.49 30.76 35.79
N GLY A 341 7.91 30.63 34.61
CA GLY A 341 6.68 29.89 34.38
C GLY A 341 6.94 28.50 33.81
N THR A 342 5.92 27.65 33.86
CA THR A 342 6.00 26.26 33.37
C THR A 342 5.08 26.03 32.18
N THR A 343 5.60 25.38 31.15
CA THR A 343 4.80 24.74 30.10
C THR A 343 5.18 23.27 29.96
N THR A 344 4.25 22.45 29.50
CA THR A 344 4.53 21.05 29.12
C THR A 344 4.44 20.93 27.62
N VAL A 345 5.56 20.56 26.99
CA VAL A 345 5.61 20.25 25.56
C VAL A 345 5.28 18.78 25.37
N SER A 346 4.29 18.46 24.54
CA SER A 346 3.83 17.10 24.26
C SER A 346 3.92 16.81 22.77
N TRP A 347 4.38 15.62 22.40
CA TRP A 347 4.61 15.24 21.01
C TRP A 347 4.22 13.79 20.70
N ASP A 348 3.91 13.55 19.44
CA ASP A 348 3.78 12.23 18.81
C ASP A 348 4.28 12.33 17.37
N THR A 349 5.28 11.53 16.97
CA THR A 349 5.76 11.46 15.58
C THR A 349 4.79 10.77 14.64
N ALA A 350 3.77 10.11 15.19
CA ALA A 350 2.74 9.32 14.53
C ALA A 350 3.24 8.07 13.80
N ASP A 351 4.43 8.08 13.19
CA ASP A 351 5.00 6.96 12.43
C ASP A 351 5.91 6.01 13.26
N GLY A 352 5.85 6.14 14.58
CA GLY A 352 6.62 5.31 15.53
C GLY A 352 8.12 5.57 15.53
N SER A 353 8.64 6.50 14.71
CA SER A 353 10.04 6.90 14.76
C SER A 353 10.35 7.74 16.00
N ILE A 354 11.62 7.78 16.42
CA ILE A 354 12.06 8.67 17.51
C ILE A 354 12.14 10.09 16.97
N GLY A 355 11.42 11.03 17.59
CA GLY A 355 11.58 12.46 17.33
C GLY A 355 12.61 13.09 18.28
N ARG A 356 13.28 14.14 17.82
CA ARG A 356 14.17 14.99 18.63
C ARG A 356 13.59 16.38 18.74
N ILE A 357 13.49 16.90 19.96
CA ILE A 357 12.91 18.21 20.24
C ILE A 357 14.04 19.14 20.61
N TYR A 358 14.19 20.20 19.83
CA TYR A 358 15.12 21.29 20.12
C TYR A 358 14.34 22.53 20.54
N VAL A 359 14.98 23.39 21.30
CA VAL A 359 14.44 24.70 21.68
C VAL A 359 15.43 25.80 21.33
N SER A 360 14.91 26.88 20.78
CA SER A 360 15.64 28.10 20.47
C SER A 360 15.00 29.26 21.22
N VAL A 361 15.79 29.96 22.01
CA VAL A 361 15.34 31.15 22.77
C VAL A 361 15.70 32.40 21.97
N ASN A 362 14.72 33.27 21.70
CA ASN A 362 14.92 34.54 20.98
C ASN A 362 15.73 34.40 19.68
N ARG A 363 15.46 33.33 18.91
CA ARG A 363 16.16 32.97 17.66
C ARG A 363 17.67 32.68 17.82
N GLY A 364 18.10 32.33 19.03
CA GLY A 364 19.46 31.86 19.32
C GLY A 364 19.73 30.43 18.85
N GLU A 365 20.83 29.87 19.33
CA GLU A 365 21.21 28.49 19.05
C GLU A 365 20.15 27.49 19.55
N GLU A 366 19.97 26.42 18.78
CA GLU A 366 19.09 25.32 19.16
C GLU A 366 19.76 24.37 20.14
N LEU A 367 19.10 24.12 21.27
CA LEU A 367 19.54 23.15 22.26
C LEU A 367 18.59 21.96 22.33
N LEU A 368 19.14 20.75 22.43
CA LEU A 368 18.34 19.54 22.60
C LEU A 368 17.57 19.63 23.92
N PHE A 369 16.24 19.59 23.83
CA PHE A 369 15.34 19.66 24.97
C PHE A 369 14.86 18.26 25.39
N ALA A 370 14.42 17.45 24.43
CA ALA A 370 13.90 16.11 24.70
C ALA A 370 13.98 15.21 23.46
N ASN A 371 13.71 13.92 23.62
CA ASN A 371 13.53 12.98 22.52
C ASN A 371 12.56 11.87 22.90
N GLY A 372 11.95 11.25 21.89
CA GLY A 372 11.03 10.13 22.08
C GLY A 372 10.05 10.00 20.92
N ARG A 373 9.32 8.88 20.86
CA ARG A 373 8.30 8.63 19.82
C ARG A 373 7.03 9.42 20.09
N ARG A 374 6.48 9.21 21.29
CA ARG A 374 5.31 9.87 21.84
C ARG A 374 5.53 10.10 23.33
N SER A 375 5.67 11.36 23.73
CA SER A 375 5.96 11.69 25.13
C SER A 375 5.66 13.17 25.42
N SER A 376 6.00 13.59 26.63
CA SER A 376 5.94 14.98 27.03
C SER A 376 7.10 15.34 27.97
N ALA A 377 7.47 16.61 27.99
CA ALA A 377 8.52 17.15 28.85
C ALA A 377 8.18 18.58 29.29
N SER A 378 8.47 18.89 30.55
CA SER A 378 8.17 20.18 31.16
C SER A 378 9.34 21.14 31.04
N ALA A 379 9.08 22.35 30.54
CA ALA A 379 9.98 23.49 30.59
C ALA A 379 9.52 24.43 31.70
N TYR A 380 10.22 24.42 32.84
CA TYR A 380 9.91 25.19 34.06
C TYR A 380 10.64 26.55 34.13
N TRP A 381 11.23 26.98 33.01
CA TRP A 381 12.16 28.11 32.91
C TRP A 381 11.64 29.18 31.94
N ILE A 382 10.33 29.26 31.72
CA ILE A 382 9.74 30.21 30.76
C ILE A 382 9.64 31.61 31.38
N GLU A 383 10.48 32.52 30.91
CA GLU A 383 10.50 33.92 31.35
C GLU A 383 9.61 34.85 30.51
N THR A 384 9.12 35.92 31.14
CA THR A 384 8.38 37.00 30.44
C THR A 384 9.34 37.79 29.56
N GLY A 385 8.88 38.20 28.36
CA GLY A 385 9.68 38.99 27.41
C GLY A 385 10.61 38.17 26.52
N SER A 386 10.68 36.85 26.71
CA SER A 386 11.37 35.93 25.81
C SER A 386 10.40 35.10 24.98
N GLU A 387 10.85 34.70 23.80
CA GLU A 387 10.16 33.79 22.89
C GLU A 387 10.92 32.45 22.81
N TYR A 388 10.20 31.35 23.01
CA TYR A 388 10.77 30.00 23.02
C TYR A 388 10.17 29.20 21.85
N GLU A 389 10.94 28.96 20.79
CA GLU A 389 10.49 28.11 19.68
C GLU A 389 10.98 26.68 19.92
N PHE A 390 10.05 25.78 20.26
CA PHE A 390 10.31 24.35 20.28
C PHE A 390 10.09 23.78 18.89
N ARG A 391 10.97 22.88 18.46
CA ARG A 391 10.99 22.27 17.13
C ARG A 391 11.12 20.76 17.26
N LEU A 392 10.18 20.02 16.68
CA LEU A 392 10.20 18.57 16.58
C LEU A 392 10.83 18.20 15.24
N TYR A 393 11.94 17.49 15.29
CA TYR A 393 12.64 16.93 14.13
C TYR A 393 12.53 15.40 14.11
N ASN A 394 12.78 14.82 12.94
CA ASN A 394 13.03 13.40 12.77
C ASN A 394 14.30 12.93 13.52
N SER A 395 14.53 11.61 13.58
CA SER A 395 15.56 11.01 14.44
C SER A 395 16.99 11.44 14.13
N ASP A 396 17.30 11.75 12.88
CA ASP A 396 18.63 12.19 12.42
C ASP A 396 18.76 13.72 12.36
N HIS A 397 17.72 14.47 12.76
CA HIS A 397 17.70 15.94 12.78
C HIS A 397 17.91 16.58 11.40
N THR A 398 17.29 16.01 10.36
CA THR A 398 17.35 16.55 8.99
C THR A 398 16.03 17.12 8.48
N GLU A 399 14.90 16.73 9.09
CA GLU A 399 13.55 17.13 8.67
C GLU A 399 12.78 17.72 9.87
N LEU A 400 12.31 18.96 9.71
CA LEU A 400 11.42 19.60 10.69
C LEU A 400 10.00 19.06 10.51
N LEU A 401 9.50 18.37 11.54
CA LEU A 401 8.18 17.74 11.53
C LEU A 401 7.09 18.70 12.02
N ALA A 402 7.36 19.45 13.08
CA ALA A 402 6.44 20.41 13.66
C ALA A 402 7.18 21.43 14.53
N LYS A 403 6.55 22.57 14.83
CA LYS A 403 7.08 23.55 15.79
C LYS A 403 5.98 24.21 16.60
N VAL A 404 6.30 24.66 17.80
CA VAL A 404 5.40 25.44 18.66
C VAL A 404 6.19 26.56 19.33
N THR A 405 5.67 27.78 19.24
CA THR A 405 6.23 28.95 19.90
C THR A 405 5.52 29.16 21.22
N VAL A 406 6.29 29.19 22.31
CA VAL A 406 5.81 29.43 23.67
C VAL A 406 6.22 30.82 24.10
N THR A 407 5.24 31.55 24.63
CA THR A 407 5.45 32.86 25.28
C THR A 407 4.82 32.84 26.66
N ARG A 408 5.11 33.88 27.46
CA ARG A 408 4.50 34.07 28.77
C ARG A 408 3.78 35.41 28.84
N LYS A 409 2.59 35.41 29.45
CA LYS A 409 1.81 36.63 29.66
C LYS A 409 2.59 37.60 30.55
N THR A 410 2.57 38.88 30.17
CA THR A 410 2.91 39.98 31.07
C THR A 410 1.80 40.16 32.11
N LYS A 411 2.15 40.58 33.32
CA LYS A 411 1.16 40.94 34.35
C LYS A 411 0.32 42.13 33.91
#